data_AF-A0A1B8YKG7-F1
#
_entry.id   AF-A0A1B8YKG7-F1
#
_cell.length_a   1.000
_cell.length_b   1.000
_cell.length_c   1.000
_cell.angle_alpha   90.00
_cell.angle_beta   90.00
_cell.angle_gamma   90.00
#
_symmetry.space_group_name_H-M   'P 1'
#
loop_
_entity.id
_entity.type
_entity.pdbx_description
1 polymer ?
#
loop_
_entity_poly.entity_id
_entity_poly.type
_entity_poly.pdbx_seq_one_letter_code
_entity_poly.pdbx_strand_id
1 'polypeptide(L)' 'MHQTVILQIRGPLLLTFNLTSPAPFEDGQREALLAVIHSFQAV' A
#
# COMPACT_ATOMS: atom_id res chain seq x y z
N MET A 1 17.58 -1.72 -0.75
CA MET A 1 16.35 -1.86 -1.55
C MET A 1 15.30 -2.46 -0.65
N HIS A 2 14.27 -1.71 -0.31
CA HIS A 2 13.22 -2.11 0.61
C HIS A 2 11.94 -2.33 -0.18
N GLN A 3 11.29 -3.47 0.06
CA GLN A 3 10.01 -3.78 -0.54
C GLN A 3 8.94 -3.77 0.54
N THR A 4 7.86 -3.04 0.30
CA THR A 4 6.66 -3.05 1.13
C THR A 4 5.54 -3.64 0.31
N VAL A 5 4.94 -4.71 0.82
CA VAL A 5 3.81 -5.37 0.19
C VAL A 5 2.59 -5.15 1.08
N ILE A 6 1.54 -4.59 0.50
CA ILE A 6 0.27 -4.40 1.18
C ILE A 6 -0.77 -5.27 0.50
N LEU A 7 -1.42 -6.12 1.31
CA LEU A 7 -2.50 -7.00 0.89
C LEU A 7 -3.81 -6.46 1.48
N GLN A 8 -4.79 -6.25 0.63
CA GLN A 8 -6.10 -5.77 1.04
C GLN A 8 -7.20 -6.61 0.40
N ILE A 9 -8.13 -7.10 1.21
CA ILE A 9 -9.33 -7.78 0.73
C ILE A 9 -10.46 -6.75 0.66
N ARG A 10 -11.11 -6.63 -0.51
CA ARG A 10 -12.28 -5.76 -0.74
C ARG A 10 -13.39 -6.57 -1.40
N GLY A 11 -14.34 -7.05 -0.60
CA GLY A 11 -15.36 -7.98 -1.08
C GLY A 11 -14.70 -9.24 -1.66
N PRO A 12 -14.96 -9.61 -2.94
CA PRO A 12 -14.34 -10.76 -3.58
C PRO A 12 -12.92 -10.49 -4.10
N LEU A 13 -12.45 -9.23 -4.05
CA LEU A 13 -11.17 -8.84 -4.65
C LEU A 13 -10.02 -8.93 -3.64
N LEU A 14 -8.91 -9.53 -4.08
CA LEU A 14 -7.61 -9.43 -3.42
C LEU A 14 -6.77 -8.39 -4.16
N LEU A 15 -6.50 -7.27 -3.49
CA LEU A 15 -5.64 -6.21 -4.01
C LEU A 15 -4.25 -6.33 -3.40
N THR A 16 -3.23 -6.22 -4.25
CA THR A 16 -1.83 -6.34 -3.88
C THR A 16 -1.08 -5.11 -4.36
N PHE A 17 -0.47 -4.36 -3.43
CA PHE A 17 0.33 -3.18 -3.73
C PHE A 17 1.79 -3.47 -3.40
N ASN A 18 2.64 -3.52 -4.44
CA ASN A 18 4.08 -3.75 -4.31
C ASN A 18 4.82 -2.42 -4.46
N LEU A 19 5.41 -1.93 -3.38
CA LEU A 19 6.19 -0.71 -3.38
C LEU A 19 7.66 -1.02 -3.16
N THR A 20 8.52 -0.38 -3.93
CA THR A 20 9.96 -0.48 -3.79
C THR A 20 10.53 0.90 -3.51
N SER A 21 11.33 1.01 -2.45
CA SER A 21 11.97 2.25 -2.05
C SER A 21 13.44 2.03 -1.68
N PRO A 22 14.29 3.06 -1.74
CA PRO A 22 15.67 2.98 -1.27
C PRO A 22 15.77 2.68 0.24
N ALA A 23 14.86 3.24 1.04
CA ALA A 23 14.80 3.14 2.50
C ALA A 23 13.38 2.78 2.99
N PRO A 24 13.23 2.26 4.23
CA PRO A 24 11.91 2.00 4.81
C PRO A 24 11.04 3.26 4.90
N PHE A 25 9.72 3.09 4.89
CA PHE A 25 8.79 4.19 5.13
C PHE A 25 8.77 4.58 6.61
N GLU A 26 8.94 5.87 6.88
CA GLU A 26 8.69 6.47 8.19
C GLU A 26 7.19 6.54 8.50
N ASP A 27 6.82 6.74 9.76
CA ASP A 27 5.41 6.66 10.20
C ASP A 27 4.49 7.61 9.41
N GLY A 28 4.91 8.86 9.16
CA GLY A 28 4.13 9.80 8.35
C GLY A 28 3.98 9.38 6.88
N GLN A 29 5.00 8.74 6.31
CA GLN A 29 4.96 8.22 4.94
C GLN A 29 4.06 6.98 4.85
N ARG A 30 4.05 6.16 5.90
CA ARG A 30 3.17 4.99 6.01
C ARG A 30 1.71 5.40 6.04
N GLU A 31 1.35 6.40 6.84
CA GLU A 31 -0.03 6.92 6.89
C GLU A 31 -0.47 7.49 5.54
N ALA A 32 0.40 8.27 4.89
CA ALA A 32 0.12 8.79 3.56
C ALA A 32 -0.06 7.66 2.52
N LEU A 33 0.77 6.61 2.58
CA LEU A 33 0.65 5.44 1.72
C LEU A 33 -0.68 4.70 1.94
N LEU A 34 -1.07 4.50 3.20
CA LEU A 34 -2.36 3.88 3.52
C LEU A 34 -3.52 4.72 3.02
N ALA A 35 -3.47 6.06 3.15
CA ALA A 35 -4.50 6.94 2.61
C ALA A 35 -4.65 6.82 1.08
N VAL A 36 -3.53 6.76 0.35
CA VAL A 36 -3.53 6.51 -1.10
C VAL A 36 -4.17 5.16 -1.42
N ILE A 37 -3.75 4.10 -0.74
CA ILE A 37 -4.31 2.75 -0.95
C ILE A 37 -5.81 2.74 -0.65
N HIS A 38 -6.27 3.35 0.43
CA HIS A 38 -7.69 3.43 0.77
C HIS A 38 -8.50 4.20 -0.29
N SER A 39 -7.93 5.25 -0.88
CA SER A 39 -8.59 6.03 -1.94
C SER A 39 -8.70 5.29 -3.28
N PHE A 40 -7.88 4.27 -3.52
CA PHE A 40 -7.92 3.47 -4.75
C PHE A 40 -9.29 2.80 -4.91
N GLN A 41 -9.98 3.00 -6.04
CA GLN A 41 -11.25 2.35 -6.33
C GLN A 41 -10.98 1.16 -7.27
N ALA A 42 -11.13 -0.06 -6.75
CA ALA A 42 -11.08 -1.26 -7.57
C ALA A 42 -12.45 -1.45 -8.23
N VAL A 43 -12.52 -1.23 -9.54
CA VAL A 43 -13.71 -1.41 -10.38
C VAL A 43 -13.72 -2.84 -10.95
#